data_AF-A0A0F9TXE0-F1
#
_entry.id   AF-A0A0F9TXE0-F1
#
_cell.length_a   1.000
_cell.length_b   1.000
_cell.length_c   1.000
_cell.angle_alpha   90.00
_cell.angle_beta   90.00
_cell.angle_gamma   90.00
#
_symmetry.space_group_name_H-M   'P 1'
#
loop_
_entity.id
_entity.type
_entity.pdbx_description
1 polymer ?
#
loop_
_entity_poly.entity_id
_entity_poly.type
_entity_poly.pdbx_seq_one_letter_code
_entity_poly.pdbx_strand_id
1 'polypeptide(L)'
;MTTKTAPRKTYRELLKHPNWQKKRLEILERHEFQCQACEKEGETLHVHHSYYEKGFKPWEYPDESLWCLCEGCHAHIEKLKTLLRQAIGKLAPHEFEMMVGFALGLQAYDYSEIEIDVSSFEIGDGVAKAQNVCVKELLKSLGKSKKTSGNLLREVRQKKLNKFKAKAGHG
;
A
#
# COMPACT_ATOMS: atom_id res chain seq x y z
N MET A 1 -40.24 21.81 -18.81
CA MET A 1 -39.09 20.99 -19.27
C MET A 1 -38.56 20.23 -18.07
N THR A 2 -38.94 18.95 -17.93
CA THR A 2 -38.46 18.10 -16.82
C THR A 2 -37.16 17.44 -17.22
N THR A 3 -36.04 17.87 -16.64
CA THR A 3 -34.77 17.16 -16.77
C THR A 3 -34.90 15.84 -15.99
N LYS A 4 -35.15 14.74 -16.70
CA LYS A 4 -34.98 13.39 -16.14
C LYS A 4 -33.50 13.18 -15.87
N THR A 5 -33.04 13.46 -14.66
CA THR A 5 -31.75 12.97 -14.18
C THR A 5 -31.82 11.45 -14.10
N ALA A 6 -31.04 10.76 -14.94
CA ALA A 6 -30.94 9.31 -14.89
C ALA A 6 -30.51 8.86 -13.48
N PRO A 7 -31.06 7.76 -12.94
CA PRO A 7 -30.68 7.28 -11.61
C PRO A 7 -29.19 6.93 -11.58
N ARG A 8 -28.49 7.37 -10.53
CA ARG A 8 -27.10 6.97 -10.29
C ARG A 8 -27.07 5.47 -10.06
N LYS A 9 -26.32 4.74 -10.90
CA LYS A 9 -26.10 3.30 -10.72
C LYS A 9 -25.49 3.03 -9.34
N THR A 10 -26.00 2.01 -8.67
CA THR A 10 -25.40 1.47 -7.45
C THR A 10 -24.02 0.89 -7.76
N TYR A 11 -23.13 0.84 -6.76
CA TYR A 11 -21.79 0.25 -6.94
C TYR A 11 -21.86 -1.20 -7.44
N ARG A 12 -22.84 -1.98 -6.94
CA ARG A 12 -23.09 -3.36 -7.38
C ARG A 12 -23.49 -3.46 -8.86
N GLU A 13 -24.21 -2.48 -9.39
CA GLU A 13 -24.53 -2.42 -10.82
C GLU A 13 -23.32 -2.04 -11.67
N LEU A 14 -22.42 -1.19 -11.16
CA LEU A 14 -21.16 -0.88 -11.83
C LEU A 14 -20.27 -2.12 -11.98
N LEU A 15 -20.34 -3.08 -11.07
CA LEU A 15 -19.66 -4.38 -11.21
C LEU A 15 -20.22 -5.24 -12.35
N LYS A 16 -21.33 -4.87 -13.00
CA LYS A 16 -21.80 -5.54 -14.23
C LYS A 16 -21.37 -4.80 -15.50
N HIS A 17 -20.70 -3.66 -15.36
CA HIS A 17 -20.31 -2.82 -16.49
C HIS A 17 -19.18 -3.46 -17.31
N PRO A 18 -19.19 -3.36 -18.66
CA PRO A 18 -18.14 -3.93 -19.52
C PRO A 18 -16.72 -3.51 -19.12
N ASN A 19 -16.51 -2.22 -18.78
CA ASN A 19 -15.20 -1.73 -18.32
C ASN A 19 -14.70 -2.46 -17.06
N TRP A 20 -15.60 -2.78 -16.12
CA TRP A 20 -15.21 -3.58 -14.96
C TRP A 20 -14.89 -5.01 -15.35
N GLN A 21 -15.70 -5.63 -16.21
CA GLN A 21 -15.46 -7.00 -16.65
C GLN A 21 -14.12 -7.13 -17.39
N LYS A 22 -13.77 -6.15 -18.23
CA LYS A 22 -12.47 -6.05 -18.89
C LYS A 22 -11.34 -5.89 -17.85
N LYS A 23 -11.44 -4.90 -16.97
CA LYS A 23 -10.42 -4.67 -15.92
C LYS A 23 -10.23 -5.88 -15.03
N ARG A 24 -11.32 -6.53 -14.64
CA ARG A 24 -11.31 -7.75 -13.85
C ARG A 24 -10.52 -8.84 -14.56
N LEU A 25 -10.77 -9.06 -15.85
CA LEU A 25 -10.06 -10.08 -16.63
C LEU A 25 -8.57 -9.77 -16.74
N GLU A 26 -8.20 -8.51 -17.03
CA GLU A 26 -6.80 -8.06 -17.09
C GLU A 26 -6.03 -8.39 -15.79
N ILE A 27 -6.66 -8.18 -14.63
CA ILE A 27 -6.04 -8.51 -13.33
C ILE A 27 -5.92 -10.02 -13.12
N LEU A 28 -6.93 -10.82 -13.51
CA LEU A 28 -6.86 -12.27 -13.39
C LEU A 28 -5.77 -12.86 -14.30
N GLU A 29 -5.68 -12.37 -15.54
CA GLU A 29 -4.66 -12.78 -16.52
C GLU A 29 -3.24 -12.42 -16.07
N ARG A 30 -3.05 -11.22 -15.49
CA ARG A 30 -1.77 -10.78 -14.91
C ARG A 30 -1.24 -11.72 -13.83
N HIS A 31 -2.15 -12.41 -13.13
CA HIS A 31 -1.81 -13.38 -12.08
C HIS A 31 -1.99 -14.84 -12.54
N GLU A 32 -2.03 -15.09 -13.84
CA GLU A 32 -2.11 -16.43 -14.44
C GLU A 32 -3.30 -17.26 -13.90
N PHE A 33 -4.39 -16.59 -13.51
CA PHE A 33 -5.53 -17.22 -12.84
C PHE A 33 -5.14 -18.01 -11.58
N GLN A 34 -4.17 -17.51 -10.83
CA GLN A 34 -3.76 -18.01 -9.52
C GLN A 34 -4.08 -16.98 -8.43
N CYS A 35 -4.33 -17.47 -7.20
CA CYS A 35 -4.46 -16.57 -6.06
C CYS A 35 -3.11 -15.92 -5.73
N GLN A 36 -3.02 -14.59 -5.74
CA GLN A 36 -1.81 -13.84 -5.43
C GLN A 36 -1.26 -14.09 -4.02
N ALA A 37 -2.09 -14.55 -3.08
CA ALA A 37 -1.72 -14.72 -1.67
C ALA A 37 -1.31 -16.15 -1.30
N CYS A 38 -1.87 -17.17 -1.97
CA CYS A 38 -1.59 -18.57 -1.64
C CYS A 38 -1.25 -19.45 -2.85
N GLU A 39 -1.15 -18.85 -4.04
CA GLU A 39 -0.72 -19.48 -5.30
C GLU A 39 -1.60 -20.65 -5.77
N LYS A 40 -2.77 -20.86 -5.13
CA LYS A 40 -3.71 -21.90 -5.53
C LYS A 40 -4.38 -21.59 -6.87
N GLU A 41 -4.50 -22.65 -7.68
CA GLU A 41 -5.23 -22.71 -8.95
C GLU A 41 -6.57 -23.43 -8.79
N GLY A 42 -7.45 -23.34 -9.80
CA GLY A 42 -8.71 -24.11 -9.88
C GLY A 42 -9.82 -23.64 -8.93
N GLU A 43 -9.53 -22.67 -8.06
CA GLU A 43 -10.49 -22.03 -7.16
C GLU A 43 -11.24 -20.90 -7.86
N THR A 44 -12.41 -20.52 -7.33
CA THR A 44 -13.07 -19.29 -7.77
C THR A 44 -12.27 -18.07 -7.30
N LEU A 45 -11.84 -17.25 -8.26
CA LEU A 45 -11.06 -16.04 -8.01
C LEU A 45 -11.92 -14.76 -8.09
N HIS A 46 -11.60 -13.82 -7.21
CA HIS A 46 -12.19 -12.50 -7.14
C HIS A 46 -11.11 -11.43 -7.23
N VAL A 47 -11.44 -10.30 -7.85
CA VAL A 47 -10.60 -9.10 -7.82
C VAL A 47 -11.06 -8.23 -6.67
N HIS A 48 -10.16 -8.05 -5.69
CA HIS A 48 -10.39 -7.35 -4.44
C HIS A 48 -9.83 -5.93 -4.50
N HIS A 49 -10.65 -4.92 -4.20
CA HIS A 49 -10.18 -3.55 -3.99
C HIS A 49 -9.55 -3.40 -2.60
N SER A 50 -8.26 -3.07 -2.53
CA SER A 50 -7.56 -2.88 -1.25
C SER A 50 -8.09 -1.66 -0.47
N TYR A 51 -8.59 -0.65 -1.17
CA TYR A 51 -9.29 0.50 -0.62
C TYR A 51 -10.45 0.94 -1.51
N TYR A 52 -11.33 1.79 -0.96
CA TYR A 52 -12.41 2.42 -1.70
C TYR A 52 -12.33 3.93 -1.55
N GLU A 53 -12.42 4.64 -2.66
CA GLU A 53 -12.47 6.10 -2.73
C GLU A 53 -13.81 6.57 -3.29
N LYS A 54 -14.39 7.58 -2.64
CA LYS A 54 -15.72 8.08 -3.00
C LYS A 54 -15.68 8.68 -4.40
N GLY A 55 -16.57 8.20 -5.27
CA GLY A 55 -16.71 8.70 -6.64
C GLY A 55 -15.95 7.87 -7.68
N PHE A 56 -15.02 7.02 -7.25
CA PHE A 56 -14.34 6.09 -8.15
C PHE A 56 -15.27 4.95 -8.56
N LYS A 57 -15.28 4.64 -9.86
CA LYS A 57 -15.86 3.43 -10.43
C LYS A 57 -14.91 2.25 -10.21
N PRO A 58 -15.39 0.99 -10.23
CA PRO A 58 -14.55 -0.18 -9.95
C PRO A 58 -13.28 -0.30 -10.81
N TRP A 59 -13.28 0.22 -12.04
CA TRP A 59 -12.15 0.16 -12.98
C TRP A 59 -11.25 1.40 -12.98
N GLU A 60 -11.53 2.40 -12.14
CA GLU A 60 -10.75 3.65 -12.06
C GLU A 60 -9.58 3.56 -11.06
N TYR A 61 -9.43 2.42 -10.41
CA TYR A 61 -8.36 2.14 -9.45
C TYR A 61 -7.08 1.67 -10.16
N PRO A 62 -5.88 2.02 -9.64
CA PRO A 62 -4.62 1.49 -10.14
C PRO A 62 -4.54 -0.02 -9.91
N ASP A 63 -3.83 -0.74 -10.79
CA ASP A 63 -3.72 -2.20 -10.73
C ASP A 63 -3.15 -2.69 -9.40
N GLU A 64 -2.19 -1.96 -8.85
CA GLU A 64 -1.51 -2.26 -7.59
C GLU A 64 -2.46 -2.27 -6.39
N SER A 65 -3.65 -1.68 -6.54
CA SER A 65 -4.72 -1.68 -5.53
C SER A 65 -5.78 -2.75 -5.74
N LEU A 66 -5.62 -3.61 -6.76
CA LEU A 66 -6.54 -4.68 -7.12
C LEU A 66 -5.84 -6.03 -6.94
N TRP A 67 -6.30 -6.84 -5.97
CA TRP A 67 -5.70 -8.15 -5.69
C TRP A 67 -6.51 -9.28 -6.29
N CYS A 68 -5.84 -10.23 -6.95
CA CYS A 68 -6.43 -11.49 -7.40
C CYS A 68 -6.44 -12.51 -6.25
N LEU A 69 -7.59 -12.77 -5.63
CA LEU A 69 -7.70 -13.63 -4.44
C LEU A 69 -8.74 -14.72 -4.59
N CYS A 70 -8.45 -15.92 -4.08
CA CYS A 70 -9.47 -16.94 -3.84
C CYS A 70 -10.39 -16.53 -2.68
N GLU A 71 -11.55 -17.18 -2.55
CA GLU A 71 -12.53 -16.88 -1.51
C GLU A 71 -11.93 -16.90 -0.09
N GLY A 72 -11.09 -17.89 0.21
CA GLY A 72 -10.45 -18.01 1.53
C GLY A 72 -9.53 -16.84 1.86
N CYS A 73 -8.63 -16.47 0.94
CA CYS A 73 -7.73 -15.32 1.11
C CYS A 73 -8.49 -14.00 1.12
N HIS A 74 -9.54 -13.87 0.30
CA HIS A 74 -10.43 -12.71 0.29
C HIS A 74 -11.13 -12.52 1.66
N ALA A 75 -11.68 -13.61 2.24
CA ALA A 75 -12.30 -13.55 3.55
C ALA A 75 -11.28 -13.23 4.66
N HIS A 76 -10.06 -13.76 4.56
CA HIS A 76 -8.99 -13.48 5.51
C HIS A 76 -8.59 -11.99 5.49
N ILE A 77 -8.39 -11.41 4.32
CA ILE A 77 -7.94 -10.02 4.21
C ILE A 77 -9.01 -9.03 4.67
N GLU A 78 -10.30 -9.32 4.44
CA GLU A 78 -11.40 -8.52 4.97
C GLU A 78 -11.46 -8.55 6.51
N LYS A 79 -11.17 -9.70 7.13
CA LYS A 79 -11.02 -9.79 8.60
C LYS A 79 -9.85 -8.97 9.10
N LEU A 80 -8.68 -9.06 8.45
CA LEU A 80 -7.51 -8.26 8.83
C LEU A 80 -7.75 -6.75 8.67
N LYS A 81 -8.40 -6.32 7.58
CA LYS A 81 -8.79 -4.91 7.38
C LYS A 81 -9.72 -4.42 8.49
N THR A 82 -10.62 -5.28 8.96
CA THR A 82 -11.51 -4.96 10.09
C THR A 82 -10.71 -4.82 11.39
N LEU A 83 -9.81 -5.75 11.69
CA LEU A 83 -8.94 -5.68 12.87
C LEU A 83 -8.04 -4.44 12.82
N LEU A 84 -7.45 -4.14 11.66
CA LEU A 84 -6.62 -2.95 11.47
C LEU A 84 -7.42 -1.67 11.78
N ARG A 85 -8.63 -1.52 11.21
CA ARG A 85 -9.50 -0.36 11.48
C ARG A 85 -9.82 -0.22 12.97
N GLN A 86 -10.09 -1.32 13.66
CA GLN A 86 -10.36 -1.33 15.11
C GLN A 86 -9.10 -0.98 15.93
N ALA A 87 -7.93 -1.44 15.50
CA ALA A 87 -6.66 -1.14 16.16
C ALA A 87 -6.29 0.34 16.02
N ILE A 88 -6.30 0.87 14.79
CA ILE A 88 -5.92 2.27 14.54
C ILE A 88 -6.91 3.27 15.14
N GLY A 89 -8.19 2.89 15.29
CA GLY A 89 -9.21 3.75 15.90
C GLY A 89 -9.00 4.04 17.39
N LYS A 90 -8.05 3.36 18.04
CA LYS A 90 -7.69 3.58 19.45
C LYS A 90 -6.41 4.39 19.63
N LEU A 91 -5.74 4.75 18.53
CA LEU A 91 -4.46 5.45 18.55
C LEU A 91 -4.66 6.97 18.66
N ALA A 92 -3.69 7.64 19.28
CA ALA A 92 -3.58 9.09 19.24
C ALA A 92 -3.16 9.56 17.83
N PRO A 93 -3.41 10.84 17.46
CA PRO A 93 -3.07 11.35 16.12
C PRO A 93 -1.60 11.16 15.72
N HIS A 94 -0.66 11.36 16.65
CA HIS A 94 0.78 11.19 16.39
C HIS A 94 1.17 9.73 16.15
N GLU A 95 0.52 8.78 16.82
CA GLU A 95 0.69 7.35 16.57
C GLU A 95 0.10 6.95 15.20
N PHE A 96 -1.00 7.60 14.79
CA PHE A 96 -1.57 7.42 13.46
C PHE A 96 -0.61 7.89 12.36
N GLU A 97 0.03 9.04 12.54
CA GLU A 97 1.08 9.53 11.64
C GLU A 97 2.26 8.54 11.54
N MET A 98 2.69 7.97 12.66
CA MET A 98 3.73 6.94 12.67
C MET A 98 3.31 5.69 11.90
N MET A 99 2.05 5.23 12.05
CA MET A 99 1.53 4.08 11.30
C MET A 99 1.45 4.35 9.80
N VAL A 100 1.06 5.56 9.39
CA VAL A 100 1.10 5.99 7.98
C VAL A 100 2.53 5.96 7.45
N GLY A 101 3.48 6.54 8.19
CA GLY A 101 4.89 6.49 7.85
C GLY A 101 5.42 5.07 7.71
N PHE A 102 5.05 4.18 8.63
CA PHE A 102 5.45 2.76 8.59
C PHE A 102 4.93 2.06 7.34
N ALA A 103 3.64 2.25 6.99
CA ALA A 103 3.05 1.67 5.78
C ALA A 103 3.73 2.19 4.49
N LEU A 104 3.98 3.49 4.39
CA LEU A 104 4.70 4.09 3.27
C LEU A 104 6.16 3.59 3.19
N GLY A 105 6.81 3.44 4.35
CA GLY A 105 8.13 2.84 4.44
C GLY A 105 8.15 1.41 3.91
N LEU A 106 7.16 0.57 4.23
CA LEU A 106 7.08 -0.79 3.66
C LEU A 106 6.95 -0.77 2.14
N GLN A 107 6.11 0.11 1.58
CA GLN A 107 5.95 0.24 0.13
C GLN A 107 7.27 0.60 -0.57
N ALA A 108 8.11 1.41 0.08
CA ALA A 108 9.42 1.79 -0.46
C ALA A 108 10.43 0.65 -0.64
N TYR A 109 10.16 -0.57 -0.16
CA TYR A 109 10.94 -1.75 -0.55
C TYR A 109 10.72 -2.13 -2.01
N ASP A 110 9.48 -2.09 -2.46
CA ASP A 110 9.05 -2.57 -3.78
C ASP A 110 9.02 -1.43 -4.81
N TYR A 111 8.74 -0.20 -4.38
CA TYR A 111 8.62 0.98 -5.25
C TYR A 111 9.81 1.92 -5.06
N SER A 112 10.83 1.81 -5.93
CA SER A 112 12.06 2.62 -5.82
C SER A 112 11.83 4.12 -5.98
N GLU A 113 10.91 4.51 -6.87
CA GLU A 113 10.61 5.91 -7.20
C GLU A 113 9.47 6.51 -6.39
N ILE A 114 8.90 5.77 -5.41
CA ILE A 114 7.84 6.33 -4.56
C ILE A 114 8.34 7.60 -3.87
N GLU A 115 7.62 8.70 -3.98
CA GLU A 115 7.89 9.89 -3.17
C GLU A 115 7.08 9.82 -1.87
N ILE A 116 7.77 9.97 -0.75
CA ILE A 116 7.15 9.99 0.58
C ILE A 116 7.43 11.34 1.22
N ASP A 117 6.38 12.08 1.55
CA ASP A 117 6.46 13.32 2.31
C ASP A 117 6.63 13.02 3.81
N VAL A 118 7.79 13.34 4.36
CA VAL A 118 8.16 13.28 5.77
C VAL A 118 7.85 14.64 6.40
N SER A 119 6.56 14.96 6.45
CA SER A 119 6.05 16.26 6.91
C SER A 119 6.11 16.46 8.42
N SER A 120 6.14 15.36 9.19
CA SER A 120 6.29 15.31 10.64
C SER A 120 7.40 14.36 11.09
N PHE A 121 7.81 14.47 12.36
CA PHE A 121 8.79 13.56 12.94
C PHE A 121 8.25 12.14 13.01
N GLU A 122 6.96 11.99 13.31
CA GLU A 122 6.24 10.74 13.49
C GLU A 122 6.16 9.95 12.19
N ILE A 123 5.81 10.60 11.07
CA ILE A 123 5.87 9.96 9.74
C ILE A 123 7.30 9.49 9.45
N GLY A 124 8.29 10.34 9.72
CA GLY A 124 9.70 10.00 9.55
C GLY A 124 10.14 8.80 10.39
N ASP A 125 9.71 8.73 11.64
CA ASP A 125 10.01 7.63 12.54
C ASP A 125 9.34 6.32 12.09
N GLY A 126 8.09 6.39 11.63
CA GLY A 126 7.39 5.29 10.99
C GLY A 126 8.16 4.73 9.78
N VAL A 127 8.53 5.60 8.83
CA VAL A 127 9.31 5.22 7.65
C VAL A 127 10.64 4.59 8.06
N ALA A 128 11.36 5.23 9.00
CA ALA A 128 12.65 4.75 9.46
C ALA A 128 12.55 3.35 10.10
N LYS A 129 11.54 3.11 10.93
CA LYS A 129 11.27 1.79 11.55
C LYS A 129 11.01 0.72 10.50
N ALA A 130 10.13 0.99 9.54
CA ALA A 130 9.83 0.05 8.45
C ALA A 130 11.08 -0.31 7.63
N GLN A 131 11.98 0.65 7.45
CA GLN A 131 13.22 0.49 6.69
C GLN A 131 14.41 0.01 7.54
N ASN A 132 14.19 -0.28 8.82
CA ASN A 132 15.23 -0.67 9.78
C ASN A 132 16.42 0.30 9.81
N VAL A 133 16.15 1.61 9.85
CA VAL A 133 17.14 2.68 9.99
C VAL A 133 16.79 3.59 11.16
N CYS A 134 17.74 4.37 11.65
CA CYS A 134 17.48 5.36 12.68
C CYS A 134 16.80 6.59 12.08
N VAL A 135 15.74 7.10 12.70
CA VAL A 135 15.03 8.31 12.22
C VAL A 135 15.98 9.51 12.11
N LYS A 136 16.95 9.67 13.01
CA LYS A 136 17.96 10.74 12.92
C LYS A 136 18.84 10.62 11.68
N GLU A 137 19.16 9.39 11.27
CA GLU A 137 19.95 9.14 10.05
C GLU A 137 19.13 9.43 8.80
N LEU A 138 17.86 9.05 8.80
CA LEU A 138 16.90 9.40 7.74
C LEU A 138 16.76 10.92 7.62
N LEU A 139 16.38 11.63 8.69
CA LEU A 139 16.18 13.08 8.67
C LEU A 139 17.45 13.81 8.21
N LYS A 140 18.63 13.33 8.61
CA LYS A 140 19.90 13.87 8.12
C LYS A 140 20.09 13.68 6.61
N SER A 141 19.65 12.58 6.03
CA SER A 141 19.76 12.37 4.58
C SER A 141 18.79 13.22 3.76
N LEU A 142 17.68 13.67 4.35
CA LEU A 142 16.73 14.55 3.67
C LEU A 142 17.28 16.00 3.53
N GLY A 143 18.15 16.42 4.46
CA GLY A 143 18.73 17.75 4.44
C GLY A 143 17.66 18.84 4.59
N LYS A 144 17.51 19.69 3.58
CA LYS A 144 16.43 20.71 3.52
C LYS A 144 15.14 20.16 2.88
N SER A 145 15.20 19.03 2.20
CA SER A 145 14.02 18.36 1.65
C SER A 145 13.20 17.77 2.80
N LYS A 146 11.87 17.77 2.66
CA LYS A 146 10.97 16.97 3.49
C LYS A 146 10.55 15.67 2.80
N LYS A 147 11.07 15.38 1.61
CA LYS A 147 10.71 14.18 0.85
C LYS A 147 11.83 13.15 0.87
N THR A 148 11.45 11.88 0.98
CA THR A 148 12.32 10.73 0.74
C THR A 148 11.80 9.90 -0.44
N SER A 149 12.61 8.96 -0.92
CA SER A 149 12.20 7.95 -1.90
C SER A 149 12.71 6.55 -1.55
N GLY A 150 12.18 5.52 -2.23
CA GLY A 150 12.67 4.15 -2.08
C GLY A 150 14.17 4.02 -2.37
N ASN A 151 14.67 4.71 -3.40
CA ASN A 151 16.09 4.81 -3.71
C ASN A 151 16.90 5.43 -2.57
N LEU A 152 16.47 6.59 -2.06
CA LEU A 152 17.18 7.25 -0.96
C LEU A 152 17.20 6.37 0.30
N LEU A 153 16.07 5.72 0.62
CA LEU A 153 15.98 4.81 1.77
C LEU A 153 16.92 3.61 1.63
N ARG A 154 17.08 3.07 0.41
CA ARG A 154 18.06 2.01 0.10
C ARG A 154 19.49 2.48 0.36
N GLU A 155 19.84 3.70 -0.07
CA GLU A 155 21.16 4.28 0.21
C GLU A 155 21.43 4.45 1.71
N VAL A 156 20.44 4.94 2.47
CA VAL A 156 20.55 5.11 3.93
C VAL A 156 20.79 3.76 4.61
N ARG A 157 20.05 2.71 4.21
CA ARG A 157 20.29 1.32 4.70
C ARG A 157 21.71 0.84 4.39
N GLN A 158 22.18 1.05 3.16
CA GLN A 158 23.50 0.59 2.75
C GLN A 158 24.61 1.31 3.52
N LYS A 159 24.48 2.63 3.76
CA LYS A 159 25.42 3.39 4.59
C LYS A 159 25.48 2.86 6.03
N LYS A 160 24.33 2.52 6.63
CA LYS A 160 24.27 1.89 7.96
C LYS A 160 25.01 0.54 7.97
N LEU A 161 24.77 -0.32 6.99
CA LEU A 161 25.43 -1.62 6.88
C LEU A 161 26.96 -1.50 6.73
N ASN A 162 27.42 -0.57 5.89
CA ASN A 162 28.84 -0.32 5.70
C ASN A 162 29.51 0.17 6.98
N LYS A 163 28.86 1.07 7.74
CA LYS A 163 29.34 1.55 9.04
C LYS A 163 29.43 0.43 10.08
N PHE A 164 28.48 -0.51 10.06
CA PHE A 164 28.53 -1.68 10.95
C PHE A 164 29.69 -2.62 10.60
N LYS A 165 29.87 -2.95 9.31
CA LYS A 165 30.99 -3.79 8.85
C LYS A 165 32.36 -3.18 9.19
N ALA A 166 32.53 -1.87 8.99
CA ALA A 166 33.77 -1.17 9.33
C ALA A 166 34.13 -1.26 10.83
N LYS A 167 33.13 -1.25 11.72
CA LYS A 167 33.33 -1.41 13.17
C LYS A 167 33.65 -2.85 13.57
N ALA A 168 33.13 -3.84 12.84
CA ALA A 168 33.36 -5.26 13.15
C ALA A 168 34.72 -5.78 12.66
N GLY A 169 35.34 -5.15 11.64
CA GLY A 169 36.63 -5.55 11.07
C GLY A 169 37.87 -4.96 11.76
N HIS A 170 37.74 -4.34 12.93
CA HIS A 170 38.85 -3.79 13.73
C HIS A 170 39.07 -4.57 15.05
N GLY A 171 38.81 -5.88 15.05
CA GLY A 171 39.00 -6.78 16.19
C GLY A 171 39.98 -7.89 15.87
#